data_AF-A0A939TMY3-F1
#
_entry.id   AF-A0A939TMY3-F1
#
_cell.length_a   1.000
_cell.length_b   1.000
_cell.length_c   1.000
_cell.angle_alpha   90.00
_cell.angle_beta   90.00
_cell.angle_gamma   90.00
#
_symmetry.space_group_name_H-M   'P 1'
#
loop_
_entity.id
_entity.type
_entity.pdbx_description
1 polymer ?
#
loop_
_entity_poly.entity_id
_entity_poly.type
_entity_poly.pdbx_seq_one_letter_code
_entity_poly.pdbx_strand_id
1 'polypeptide(L)'
;MTEAGIAESDFAYVDYIANRESGWNPNATNASSGACGVIQANPCSKVPGNGYNPVDNLKWADGYAKDRYGSWQAAHAFWTANHWW
;
A
#
# COMPACT_ATOMS: atom_id res chain seq x y z
N MET A 1 5.91 -5.78 7.68
CA MET A 1 5.57 -6.47 6.42
C MET A 1 5.29 -7.96 6.64
N THR A 2 6.15 -8.71 7.34
CA THR A 2 5.87 -10.13 7.70
C THR A 2 4.56 -10.32 8.46
N GLU A 3 4.26 -9.46 9.44
CA GLU A 3 2.98 -9.48 10.18
C GLU A 3 1.76 -9.21 9.28
N ALA A 4 1.98 -8.53 8.15
CA ALA A 4 0.97 -8.31 7.14
C ALA A 4 0.84 -9.48 6.14
N GLY A 5 1.60 -10.56 6.32
CA GLY A 5 1.58 -11.74 5.43
C GLY A 5 2.34 -11.56 4.11
N ILE A 6 3.09 -10.47 3.96
CA ILE A 6 3.88 -10.18 2.76
C ILE A 6 5.16 -11.04 2.80
N ALA A 7 5.51 -11.65 1.66
CA ALA A 7 6.74 -12.41 1.52
C ALA A 7 7.97 -11.49 1.53
N GLU A 8 9.08 -11.94 2.13
CA GLU A 8 10.31 -11.14 2.20
C GLU A 8 10.85 -10.75 0.81
N SER A 9 10.63 -11.59 -0.20
CA SER A 9 10.98 -11.31 -1.60
C SER A 9 10.25 -10.10 -2.18
N ASP A 10 9.12 -9.69 -1.60
CA ASP A 10 8.33 -8.55 -2.05
C ASP A 10 8.66 -7.26 -1.30
N PHE A 11 9.45 -7.30 -0.22
CA PHE A 11 9.66 -6.15 0.67
C PHE A 11 10.23 -4.93 -0.05
N ALA A 12 11.13 -5.12 -1.02
CA ALA A 12 11.69 -4.01 -1.77
C ALA A 12 10.64 -3.27 -2.61
N TYR A 13 9.67 -3.99 -3.17
CA TYR A 13 8.58 -3.39 -3.95
C TYR A 13 7.58 -2.64 -3.05
N VAL A 14 7.25 -3.24 -1.89
CA VAL A 14 6.39 -2.61 -0.88
C VAL A 14 7.04 -1.34 -0.34
N ASP A 15 8.32 -1.40 0.02
CA ASP A 15 9.08 -0.27 0.53
C ASP A 15 9.09 0.89 -0.45
N TYR A 16 9.36 0.59 -1.72
CA TYR A 16 9.32 1.59 -2.78
C TYR A 16 7.96 2.29 -2.85
N ILE A 17 6.87 1.50 -2.94
CA ILE A 17 5.52 2.06 -3.07
C ILE A 17 5.15 2.85 -1.80
N ALA A 18 5.30 2.28 -0.60
CA ALA A 18 4.97 2.94 0.66
C ALA A 18 5.75 4.25 0.86
N ASN A 19 7.02 4.28 0.45
CA ASN A 19 7.82 5.50 0.48
C ASN A 19 7.28 6.56 -0.48
N ARG A 20 6.87 6.18 -1.70
CA ARG A 20 6.30 7.13 -2.68
C ARG A 20 4.89 7.60 -2.32
N GLU A 21 4.08 6.74 -1.73
CA GLU A 21 2.70 7.06 -1.35
C GLU A 21 2.63 7.94 -0.10
N SER A 22 3.46 7.68 0.93
CA SER A 22 3.38 8.43 2.18
C SER A 22 4.70 8.69 2.90
N GLY A 23 5.84 8.25 2.35
CA GLY A 23 7.11 8.27 3.07
C GLY A 23 7.08 7.38 4.31
N TRP A 24 6.34 6.27 4.24
CA TRP A 24 6.06 5.39 5.39
C TRP A 24 5.31 6.06 6.56
N ASN A 25 4.69 7.22 6.37
CA ASN A 25 3.89 7.85 7.41
C ASN A 25 2.54 7.13 7.56
N PRO A 26 2.28 6.44 8.70
CA PRO A 26 1.03 5.72 8.90
C PRO A 26 -0.16 6.63 9.15
N ASN A 27 0.08 7.90 9.50
CA ASN A 27 -0.96 8.91 9.74
C ASN A 27 -1.17 9.82 8.52
N ALA A 28 -0.60 9.48 7.35
CA ALA A 28 -0.78 10.28 6.15
C ALA A 28 -2.23 10.22 5.67
N THR A 29 -2.81 11.40 5.41
CA THR A 29 -4.11 11.55 4.78
C THR A 29 -3.97 12.55 3.63
N ASN A 30 -4.32 12.12 2.42
CA ASN A 30 -4.40 13.04 1.29
C ASN A 30 -5.64 13.92 1.42
N ALA A 31 -5.47 15.24 1.55
CA ALA A 31 -6.56 16.18 1.77
C ALA A 31 -7.56 16.26 0.60
N SER A 32 -7.13 15.96 -0.63
CA SER A 32 -8.00 16.04 -1.81
C SER A 32 -8.78 14.76 -2.05
N SER A 33 -8.15 13.58 -1.88
CA SER A 33 -8.77 12.29 -2.20
C SER A 33 -9.32 11.55 -0.99
N GLY A 34 -8.87 11.88 0.23
CA GLY A 34 -9.17 11.13 1.44
C GLY A 34 -8.41 9.81 1.57
N ALA A 35 -7.44 9.54 0.70
CA ALA A 35 -6.57 8.38 0.77
C ALA A 35 -5.77 8.37 2.09
N CYS A 36 -5.55 7.20 2.70
CA CYS A 36 -4.98 7.13 4.05
C CYS A 36 -3.93 6.03 4.25
N GLY A 37 -3.09 6.22 5.26
CA GLY A 37 -2.14 5.21 5.74
C GLY A 37 -0.88 5.11 4.89
N VAL A 38 -0.07 4.09 5.18
CA VAL A 38 1.25 3.88 4.56
C VAL A 38 1.17 3.63 3.05
N ILE A 39 0.04 3.11 2.56
CA ILE A 39 -0.21 2.80 1.14
C ILE A 39 -1.16 3.81 0.48
N GLN A 40 -1.72 4.78 1.22
CA GLN A 40 -2.72 5.71 0.69
C GLN A 40 -3.94 4.97 0.09
N ALA A 41 -4.54 4.06 0.87
CA ALA A 41 -5.74 3.33 0.46
C ALA A 41 -6.93 4.27 0.24
N ASN A 42 -7.66 4.10 -0.88
CA ASN A 42 -8.78 4.96 -1.26
C ASN A 42 -10.08 4.20 -1.66
N PRO A 43 -11.22 4.47 -0.99
CA PRO A 43 -11.34 5.19 0.27
C PRO A 43 -10.69 4.43 1.43
N CYS A 44 -10.28 5.18 2.46
CA CYS A 44 -9.67 4.63 3.68
C CYS A 44 -10.50 3.51 4.33
N SER A 45 -11.83 3.59 4.21
CA SER A 45 -12.78 2.61 4.76
C SER A 45 -12.73 1.22 4.11
N LYS A 46 -11.99 1.03 3.01
CA LYS A 46 -11.77 -0.30 2.41
C LYS A 46 -10.79 -1.15 3.21
N VAL A 47 -9.93 -0.53 4.03
CA VAL A 47 -8.98 -1.25 4.88
C VAL A 47 -9.76 -1.85 6.05
N PRO A 48 -9.79 -3.18 6.22
CA PRO A 48 -10.39 -3.81 7.39
C PRO A 48 -9.64 -3.40 8.66
N GLY A 49 -10.36 -3.15 9.75
CA GLY A 49 -9.75 -2.68 11.00
C GLY A 49 -9.49 -1.17 10.95
N ASN A 50 -8.23 -0.77 11.14
CA ASN A 50 -7.86 0.65 11.14
C ASN A 50 -6.96 0.98 9.94
N GLY A 51 -7.45 1.83 9.03
CA GLY A 51 -6.69 2.29 7.86
C GLY A 51 -5.36 2.99 8.16
N TYR A 52 -5.18 3.51 9.38
CA TYR A 52 -3.93 4.12 9.84
C TYR A 52 -3.02 3.13 10.60
N ASN A 53 -3.50 1.93 10.94
CA ASN A 53 -2.63 0.89 11.45
C ASN A 53 -1.78 0.34 10.28
N PRO A 54 -0.43 0.39 10.35
CA PRO A 54 0.42 -0.03 9.25
C PRO A 54 0.21 -1.48 8.82
N VAL A 55 -0.08 -2.37 9.77
CA VAL A 55 -0.26 -3.81 9.50
C VAL A 55 -1.57 -4.05 8.78
N ASP A 56 -2.68 -3.45 9.24
CA ASP A 56 -3.98 -3.57 8.57
C ASP A 56 -3.93 -2.97 7.16
N ASN A 57 -3.30 -1.79 7.02
CA ASN A 57 -3.14 -1.10 5.76
C ASN A 57 -2.31 -1.93 4.76
N LEU A 58 -1.19 -2.53 5.20
CA LEU A 58 -0.39 -3.42 4.38
C LEU A 58 -1.06 -4.76 4.07
N LYS A 59 -1.87 -5.33 4.97
CA LYS A 59 -2.64 -6.56 4.71
C LYS A 59 -3.64 -6.34 3.58
N TRP A 60 -4.38 -5.23 3.64
CA TRP A 60 -5.28 -4.84 2.57
C TRP A 60 -4.52 -4.60 1.26
N ALA A 61 -3.40 -3.89 1.34
CA ALA A 61 -2.57 -3.58 0.17
C ALA A 61 -1.98 -4.82 -0.51
N ASP A 62 -1.62 -5.84 0.27
CA ASP A 62 -1.11 -7.11 -0.26
C ASP A 62 -2.15 -7.84 -1.11
N GLY A 63 -3.39 -7.91 -0.64
CA GLY A 63 -4.51 -8.43 -1.43
C GLY A 63 -4.74 -7.59 -2.68
N TYR A 64 -4.77 -6.26 -2.53
CA TYR A 64 -4.95 -5.35 -3.66
C TYR A 64 -3.85 -5.46 -4.73
N ALA A 65 -2.58 -5.57 -4.32
CA ALA A 65 -1.45 -5.78 -5.22
C ALA A 65 -1.62 -7.05 -6.05
N LYS A 66 -1.99 -8.15 -5.39
CA LYS A 66 -2.17 -9.46 -6.01
C LYS A 66 -3.40 -9.51 -6.91
N ASP A 67 -4.52 -8.93 -6.49
CA ASP A 67 -5.78 -8.98 -7.24
C ASP A 67 -5.76 -8.06 -8.48
N ARG A 68 -5.20 -6.84 -8.35
CA ARG A 68 -5.19 -5.85 -9.43
C ARG A 68 -4.02 -6.01 -10.38
N TYR A 69 -2.84 -6.34 -9.86
CA TYR A 69 -1.58 -6.36 -10.63
C TYR A 69 -1.02 -7.77 -10.81
N GLY A 70 -1.48 -8.75 -10.03
CA GLY A 70 -0.94 -10.11 -10.00
C GLY A 70 0.20 -10.31 -9.00
N SER A 71 0.94 -9.25 -8.64
CA SER A 71 2.02 -9.29 -7.65
C SER A 71 2.47 -7.90 -7.22
N TRP A 72 3.24 -7.80 -6.13
CA TRP A 72 3.94 -6.58 -5.74
C TRP A 72 4.94 -6.10 -6.79
N GLN A 73 5.64 -7.02 -7.46
CA GLN A 73 6.56 -6.68 -8.56
C GLN A 73 5.81 -6.00 -9.72
N ALA A 74 4.65 -6.53 -10.11
CA ALA A 74 3.83 -5.96 -11.17
C ALA A 74 3.20 -4.61 -10.74
N ALA A 75 2.77 -4.48 -9.49
CA ALA A 75 2.31 -3.22 -8.91
C ALA A 75 3.41 -2.15 -8.94
N HIS A 76 4.64 -2.50 -8.56
CA HIS A 76 5.80 -1.61 -8.62
C HIS A 76 6.13 -1.18 -10.05
N ALA A 77 6.10 -2.12 -11.00
CA ALA A 77 6.31 -1.81 -12.42
C ALA A 77 5.25 -0.83 -12.95
N PHE A 78 3.98 -1.06 -12.59
CA PHE A 78 2.88 -0.18 -12.92
C PHE A 78 3.06 1.20 -12.31
N TRP A 79 3.36 1.27 -11.01
CA TRP A 79 3.61 2.53 -10.30
C TRP A 79 4.75 3.32 -10.95
N THR A 80 5.85 2.66 -11.30
CA THR A 80 7.01 3.32 -11.93
C THR A 80 6.66 3.99 -13.25
N ALA A 81 5.73 3.40 -14.01
CA ALA A 81 5.28 3.94 -15.30
C ALA A 81 4.18 5.01 -15.19
N ASN A 82 3.34 4.94 -14.16
CA ASN A 82 2.11 5.74 -14.08
C ASN A 82 2.08 6.73 -12.91
N HIS A 83 2.92 6.53 -11.91
CA HIS A 83 2.98 7.30 -10.65
C HIS A 83 1.69 7.24 -9.81
N TRP A 84 0.96 6.13 -9.94
CA TRP A 84 -0.14 5.72 -9.10
C TRP A 84 -0.24 4.19 -9.13
N TRP A 85 -0.98 3.60 -8.20
CA TRP A 85 -1.30 2.18 -8.20
C TRP A 85 -2.67 1.90 -7.57
#